data_AF-A0A350R3S7-F1
#
_entry.id   AF-A0A350R3S7-F1
#
_cell.length_a   1.000
_cell.length_b   1.000
_cell.length_c   1.000
_cell.angle_alpha   90.00
_cell.angle_beta   90.00
_cell.angle_gamma   90.00
#
_symmetry.space_group_name_H-M   'P 1'
#
loop_
_entity.id
_entity.type
_entity.pdbx_description
1 polymer ?
#
loop_
_entity_poly.entity_id
_entity_poly.type
_entity_poly.pdbx_seq_one_letter_code
_entity_poly.pdbx_strand_id
1 'polypeptide(L)' 'MSDLKTLSIDRMKMETGGEVLTLTSVMAVLAIALVAVICYRIFTSSKGSTTLPGGFKFDWGK' A
#
# COMPACT_ATOMS: atom_id res chain seq x y z
N MET A 1 17.85 14.27 33.53
CA MET A 1 17.50 14.32 32.09
C MET A 1 17.71 12.98 31.37
N SER A 2 18.35 11.99 32.01
CA SER A 2 18.52 10.62 31.56
C SER A 2 17.23 9.78 31.64
N ASP A 3 16.42 9.94 32.68
CA ASP A 3 15.20 9.15 32.87
C ASP A 3 14.13 9.33 31.81
N LEU A 4 14.01 10.56 31.26
CA LEU A 4 13.08 10.84 30.15
C LEU A 4 13.46 10.09 28.87
N LYS A 5 14.76 9.93 28.61
CA LYS A 5 15.24 9.13 27.47
C LYS A 5 14.88 7.66 27.65
N THR A 6 15.09 7.10 28.85
CA THR A 6 14.78 5.70 29.14
C THR A 6 13.28 5.43 29.00
N LEU A 7 12.44 6.31 29.54
CA LEU A 7 10.97 6.23 29.43
C LEU A 7 10.49 6.32 27.97
N SER A 8 11.11 7.16 27.15
CA SER A 8 10.76 7.27 25.73
C SER A 8 11.08 6.00 24.92
N ILE A 9 12.20 5.33 25.24
CA ILE A 9 12.64 4.11 24.57
C ILE A 9 11.75 2.93 24.96
N ASP A 10 11.37 2.84 26.24
CA ASP A 10 10.44 1.80 26.72
C ASP A 10 9.02 2.01 26.19
N ARG A 11 8.58 3.27 26.00
CA ARG A 11 7.31 3.57 25.34
C ARG A 11 7.31 3.25 23.85
N MET A 12 8.42 3.49 23.14
CA MET A 12 8.58 3.05 21.74
C MET A 12 8.61 1.51 21.60
N LYS A 13 9.13 0.78 22.60
CA LYS A 13 9.04 -0.69 22.64
C LYS A 13 7.64 -1.20 22.97
N MET A 14 6.85 -0.39 23.66
CA MET A 14 5.44 -0.62 23.99
C MET A 14 4.48 -0.02 22.96
N GLU A 15 4.95 0.37 21.76
CA GLU A 15 4.10 0.61 20.60
C GLU A 15 3.17 -0.59 20.47
N THR A 16 1.92 -0.31 20.79
CA THR A 16 0.95 -1.31 21.21
C THR A 16 0.65 -2.13 19.98
N GLY A 17 0.79 -3.47 20.05
CA GLY A 17 0.76 -4.35 18.88
C GLY A 17 -0.45 -4.19 17.93
N GLY A 18 -1.49 -3.45 18.32
CA GLY A 18 -2.62 -3.03 17.50
C GLY A 18 -2.34 -1.88 16.50
N GLU A 19 -1.37 -1.00 16.71
CA GLU A 19 -1.09 0.12 15.77
C GLU A 19 -0.54 -0.39 14.44
N VAL A 20 0.35 -1.39 14.47
CA VAL A 20 0.88 -1.99 13.24
C VAL A 20 -0.22 -2.74 12.49
N LEU A 21 -1.12 -3.44 13.19
CA LEU A 21 -2.25 -4.17 12.58
C LEU A 21 -3.27 -3.23 11.93
N THR A 22 -3.59 -2.13 12.60
CA THR A 22 -4.52 -1.13 12.05
C THR A 22 -3.89 -0.39 10.86
N LEU A 23 -2.63 0.03 10.96
CA LEU A 23 -1.92 0.69 9.87
C LEU A 23 -1.78 -0.22 8.64
N THR A 24 -1.41 -1.49 8.85
CA THR A 24 -1.32 -2.47 7.76
C THR A 24 -2.68 -2.75 7.11
N SER A 25 -3.77 -2.78 7.89
CA SER A 25 -5.12 -2.94 7.34
C SER A 25 -5.51 -1.77 6.42
N VAL A 26 -5.21 -0.53 6.81
CA VAL A 26 -5.50 0.66 6.00
C VAL A 26 -4.68 0.66 4.72
N MET A 27 -3.39 0.34 4.82
CA MET A 27 -2.51 0.22 3.65
C MET A 27 -2.97 -0.87 2.68
N ALA A 28 -3.46 -2.00 3.19
CA ALA A 28 -4.01 -3.08 2.36
C ALA A 28 -5.26 -2.63 1.60
N VAL A 29 -6.18 -1.93 2.26
CA VAL A 29 -7.40 -1.40 1.60
C VAL A 29 -7.05 -0.40 0.50
N LEU A 30 -6.09 0.50 0.75
CA LEU A 30 -5.61 1.47 -0.25
C LEU A 30 -4.99 0.77 -1.46
N ALA A 31 -4.18 -0.28 -1.25
CA ALA A 31 -3.60 -1.06 -2.33
C ALA A 31 -4.67 -1.74 -3.18
N ILE A 32 -5.68 -2.35 -2.56
CA ILE A 32 -6.80 -3.00 -3.25
C ILE A 32 -7.61 -1.98 -4.07
N ALA A 33 -7.88 -0.81 -3.52
CA ALA A 33 -8.60 0.25 -4.23
C ALA A 33 -7.84 0.71 -5.49
N LEU A 34 -6.52 0.85 -5.40
CA LEU A 34 -5.67 1.26 -6.52
C LEU A 34 -5.66 0.18 -7.63
N VAL A 35 -5.56 -1.09 -7.24
CA VAL A 35 -5.66 -2.22 -8.19
C VAL A 35 -7.03 -2.26 -8.86
N ALA A 36 -8.12 -2.05 -8.11
CA ALA A 36 -9.48 -2.03 -8.66
C ALA A 36 -9.66 -0.91 -9.70
N VAL A 37 -9.12 0.29 -9.43
CA VAL A 37 -9.13 1.40 -10.40
C VAL A 37 -8.31 1.05 -11.64
N ILE A 38 -7.14 0.45 -11.49
CA ILE A 38 -6.32 0.00 -12.62
C ILE A 38 -7.09 -1.02 -13.46
N CYS A 39 -7.66 -2.07 -12.83
CA CYS A 39 -8.44 -3.08 -13.53
C CYS A 39 -9.65 -2.46 -14.25
N TYR A 40 -10.39 -1.55 -13.60
CA TYR A 40 -11.48 -0.84 -14.25
C TYR A 40 -11.00 -0.04 -15.46
N ARG A 41 -9.89 0.70 -15.34
CA ARG A 41 -9.27 1.44 -16.45
C ARG A 41 -8.82 0.52 -17.57
N ILE A 42 -8.35 -0.68 -17.25
CA ILE A 42 -7.96 -1.71 -18.22
C ILE A 42 -9.19 -2.20 -18.97
N PHE A 43 -10.22 -2.66 -18.26
CA PHE A 43 -11.40 -3.28 -18.87
C PHE A 43 -12.38 -2.28 -19.51
N THR A 44 -12.39 -1.02 -19.08
CA THR A 44 -13.27 0.02 -19.66
C THR A 44 -12.62 0.75 -20.84
N SER A 45 -11.29 0.72 -20.99
CA SER A 45 -10.62 1.35 -22.13
C SER A 45 -10.73 0.46 -23.36
N SER A 46 -11.41 0.94 -24.40
CA SER A 46 -11.62 0.23 -25.68
C SER A 46 -10.31 -0.07 -26.45
N LYS A 47 -9.22 0.63 -26.11
CA LYS A 47 -7.83 0.37 -26.50
C LYS A 47 -6.93 0.80 -25.35
N GLY A 48 -5.90 0.03 -25.01
CA GLY A 48 -5.02 0.36 -23.90
C GLY A 48 -3.71 -0.42 -23.91
N SER A 49 -2.61 0.31 -23.70
CA SER A 49 -1.27 -0.24 -23.53
C SER A 49 -0.80 0.09 -22.11
N THR A 50 -0.52 -0.92 -21.29
CA THR A 50 -0.01 -0.73 -19.92
C THR A 50 1.35 -1.38 -19.77
N THR A 51 2.26 -0.66 -19.11
CA THR A 51 3.61 -1.13 -18.82
C THR A 51 3.68 -1.41 -17.32
N LEU A 52 3.75 -2.69 -16.95
CA LEU A 52 3.97 -3.09 -15.57
C LEU A 52 5.47 -2.95 -15.25
N PRO A 53 5.83 -2.46 -14.05
CA PRO A 53 7.22 -2.45 -13.60
C PRO A 53 7.76 -3.89 -13.58
N GLY A 54 8.90 -4.11 -14.24
CA GLY A 54 9.43 -5.46 -14.55
C GLY A 54 9.47 -5.80 -16.05
N GLY A 55 9.09 -4.86 -16.93
CA GLY A 55 9.26 -5.02 -18.39
C GLY A 55 8.11 -5.72 -19.09
N PHE A 56 7.05 -6.09 -18.36
CA PHE A 56 5.85 -6.69 -18.94
C PHE A 56 4.95 -5.61 -19.55
N LYS A 57 4.80 -5.65 -20.87
CA LYS A 57 3.86 -4.80 -21.61
C LYS A 57 2.62 -5.60 -21.97
N PHE A 58 1.45 -5.09 -21.62
CA PHE A 58 0.16 -5.64 -22.01
C PHE A 58 -0.58 -4.63 -22.86
N ASP A 59 -1.00 -5.06 -24.05
CA ASP A 59 -1.77 -4.25 -25.01
C ASP A 59 -3.05 -5.02 -25.36
N TRP A 60 -4.20 -4.36 -25.29
CA TRP A 60 -5.47 -4.92 -25.73
C TRP A 60 -6.33 -3.88 -26.45
N GLY A 61 -7.07 -4.36 -27.46
CA GLY A 61 -7.88 -3.56 -28.37
C GLY A 61 -7.16 -3.28 -29.69
N LYS A 62 -7.49 -4.06 -30.72
CA LYS A 62 -7.11 -3.83 -32.13
C LYS A 62 -7.36 -2.39 -32.55
#